data_AF-A0A1C3E7X1-F1
#
_entry.id   AF-A0A1C3E7X1-F1
#
_cell.length_a   1.000
_cell.length_b   1.000
_cell.length_c   1.000
_cell.angle_alpha   90.00
_cell.angle_beta   90.00
_cell.angle_gamma   90.00
#
_symmetry.space_group_name_H-M   'P 1'
#
loop_
_entity.id
_entity.type
_entity.pdbx_description
1 polymer ?
#
loop_
_entity_poly.entity_id
_entity_poly.type
_entity_poly.pdbx_seq_one_letter_code
_entity_poly.pdbx_strand_id
1 'polypeptide(L)'
;MLDNDNDSLTNLREFELQTDPEATDTDGDTLTDAQEANVLKTKPHLSDSDNDGINDAAELEYGMDPLLPSDGAEDYDGDGFSVATEHREGSDPFDADSKPENVLRDYRHTFNGQKPVFDSKYWSTGDDAEWQVVSLRGRNKVLRSGTIGNKQSTRVTFSGLFDAGTFSFDVMLDTETERDVATLLLNGDLVAESSGEENTRLELDLPQGEHVIDVIYTKNTSRSSATDSIAIDNVEFKAHDLCDAPRWQKYDVYVAGDKVKQGGYLYEAKWWNLLQKPSQHSGQYRVWTKLGQC
;
A
#
# COMPACT_ATOMS: atom_id res chain seq x y z
N MET A 1 -12.32 -47.57 5.52
CA MET A 1 -11.11 -46.93 4.93
C MET A 1 -10.34 -46.36 6.11
N LEU A 2 -9.01 -46.26 6.02
CA LEU A 2 -8.22 -45.65 7.09
C LEU A 2 -8.50 -44.14 7.10
N ASP A 3 -8.69 -43.58 8.28
CA ASP A 3 -8.98 -42.19 8.63
C ASP A 3 -8.33 -42.03 10.02
N ASN A 4 -7.16 -41.42 10.07
CA ASN A 4 -6.26 -41.52 11.23
C ASN A 4 -6.54 -40.42 12.26
N ASP A 5 -6.87 -39.23 11.79
CA ASP A 5 -7.17 -38.03 12.56
C ASP A 5 -8.68 -37.88 12.86
N ASN A 6 -9.54 -38.64 12.18
CA ASN A 6 -10.99 -38.72 12.35
C ASN A 6 -11.73 -37.43 11.96
N ASP A 7 -11.25 -36.72 10.94
CA ASP A 7 -11.88 -35.50 10.43
C ASP A 7 -13.00 -35.79 9.40
N SER A 8 -13.18 -37.05 8.99
CA SER A 8 -14.10 -37.56 7.95
C SER A 8 -13.56 -37.59 6.52
N LEU A 9 -12.26 -37.33 6.31
CA LEU A 9 -11.53 -37.75 5.14
C LEU A 9 -10.93 -39.15 5.37
N THR A 10 -10.31 -39.69 4.33
CA THR A 10 -9.60 -40.96 4.44
C THR A 10 -8.17 -40.69 4.04
N ASN A 11 -7.19 -41.45 4.55
CA ASN A 11 -5.79 -41.22 4.22
C ASN A 11 -5.50 -41.20 2.70
N LEU A 12 -6.30 -41.94 1.89
CA LEU A 12 -6.21 -41.87 0.43
C LEU A 12 -6.70 -40.52 -0.11
N ARG A 13 -7.82 -40.01 0.42
CA ARG A 13 -8.38 -38.72 0.04
C ARG A 13 -7.49 -37.56 0.48
N GLU A 14 -6.90 -37.66 1.66
CA GLU A 14 -5.93 -36.69 2.19
C GLU A 14 -4.69 -36.62 1.30
N PHE A 15 -4.15 -37.79 0.91
CA PHE A 15 -3.07 -37.86 -0.08
C PHE A 15 -3.42 -37.20 -1.42
N GLU A 16 -4.66 -37.32 -1.90
CA GLU A 16 -5.12 -36.65 -3.13
C GLU A 16 -5.24 -35.13 -2.97
N LEU A 17 -5.55 -34.65 -1.76
CA LEU A 17 -5.73 -33.24 -1.41
C LEU A 17 -4.44 -32.57 -0.95
N GLN A 18 -3.35 -33.34 -0.82
CA GLN A 18 -2.06 -32.90 -0.28
C GLN A 18 -2.12 -32.49 1.19
N THR A 19 -2.99 -33.15 1.96
CA THR A 19 -3.15 -32.90 3.39
C THR A 19 -2.41 -33.91 4.26
N ASP A 20 -2.22 -33.58 5.54
CA ASP A 20 -1.57 -34.44 6.53
C ASP A 20 -2.58 -35.40 7.17
N PRO A 21 -2.51 -36.71 6.90
CA PRO A 21 -3.47 -37.69 7.41
C PRO A 21 -3.50 -37.86 8.93
N GLU A 22 -2.62 -37.19 9.68
CA GLU A 22 -2.60 -37.20 11.14
C GLU A 22 -3.11 -35.87 11.74
N ALA A 23 -3.54 -34.91 10.92
CA ALA A 23 -3.97 -33.59 11.35
C ALA A 23 -5.34 -33.20 10.74
N THR A 24 -6.32 -32.96 11.61
CA THR A 24 -7.68 -32.59 11.19
C THR A 24 -7.78 -31.28 10.43
N ASP A 25 -6.74 -30.45 10.51
CA ASP A 25 -6.60 -29.12 9.93
C ASP A 25 -5.13 -29.00 9.54
N THR A 26 -4.84 -29.18 8.26
CA THR A 26 -3.47 -29.31 7.75
C THR A 26 -2.72 -27.97 7.71
N ASP A 27 -3.39 -26.89 7.34
CA ASP A 27 -2.76 -25.57 7.18
C ASP A 27 -2.92 -24.66 8.40
N GLY A 28 -3.77 -25.05 9.35
CA GLY A 28 -3.92 -24.41 10.65
C GLY A 28 -4.77 -23.15 10.62
N ASP A 29 -5.66 -23.01 9.64
CA ASP A 29 -6.54 -21.85 9.50
C ASP A 29 -7.81 -21.94 10.35
N THR A 30 -8.03 -23.07 11.05
CA THR A 30 -9.17 -23.44 11.92
C THR A 30 -10.36 -24.13 11.23
N LEU A 31 -10.32 -24.34 9.93
CA LEU A 31 -11.24 -25.23 9.21
C LEU A 31 -10.62 -26.63 9.12
N THR A 32 -11.46 -27.67 9.19
CA THR A 32 -10.96 -29.03 9.00
C THR A 32 -10.80 -29.34 7.51
N ASP A 33 -9.86 -30.21 7.16
CA ASP A 33 -9.65 -30.60 5.76
C ASP A 33 -10.95 -31.12 5.12
N ALA A 34 -11.74 -31.87 5.88
CA ALA A 34 -13.06 -32.33 5.45
C ALA A 34 -14.07 -31.20 5.20
N GLN A 35 -14.08 -30.13 6.01
CA GLN A 35 -15.00 -28.99 5.84
C GLN A 35 -14.67 -28.26 4.55
N GLU A 36 -13.40 -27.98 4.34
CA GLU A 36 -12.89 -27.33 3.15
C GLU A 36 -13.14 -28.18 1.89
N ALA A 37 -12.71 -29.44 1.89
CA ALA A 37 -12.84 -30.30 0.72
C ALA A 37 -14.31 -30.63 0.37
N ASN A 38 -15.16 -30.86 1.38
CA ASN A 38 -16.51 -31.37 1.15
C ASN A 38 -17.57 -30.28 1.10
N VAL A 39 -17.41 -29.19 1.84
CA VAL A 39 -18.41 -28.13 1.98
C VAL A 39 -18.00 -26.88 1.20
N LEU A 40 -16.86 -26.29 1.52
CA LEU A 40 -16.46 -24.95 1.04
C LEU A 40 -15.85 -24.99 -0.37
N LYS A 41 -15.24 -26.10 -0.75
CA LYS A 41 -14.50 -26.29 -2.01
C LYS A 41 -13.25 -25.41 -2.11
N THR A 42 -12.72 -25.01 -0.96
CA THR A 42 -11.40 -24.42 -0.76
C THR A 42 -10.29 -25.47 -0.90
N LYS A 43 -9.05 -25.07 -0.60
CA LYS A 43 -7.83 -25.88 -0.72
C LYS A 43 -7.29 -26.20 0.70
N PRO A 44 -7.59 -27.40 1.22
CA PRO A 44 -7.24 -27.82 2.60
C PRO A 44 -5.79 -27.79 3.08
N HIS A 45 -4.86 -27.36 2.23
CA HIS A 45 -3.43 -27.33 2.52
C HIS A 45 -2.88 -25.91 2.36
N LEU A 46 -3.77 -24.93 2.20
CA LEU A 46 -3.48 -23.51 2.02
C LEU A 46 -4.50 -22.74 2.85
N SER A 47 -4.01 -22.10 3.91
CA SER A 47 -4.86 -21.31 4.80
C SER A 47 -5.62 -20.19 4.09
N ASP A 48 -5.16 -19.77 2.92
CA ASP A 48 -5.74 -18.73 2.07
C ASP A 48 -5.84 -19.32 0.65
N SER A 49 -7.06 -19.74 0.29
CA SER A 49 -7.32 -20.52 -0.92
C SER A 49 -7.22 -19.69 -2.19
N ASP A 50 -7.54 -18.41 -2.14
CA ASP A 50 -7.58 -17.53 -3.32
C ASP A 50 -6.43 -16.52 -3.40
N ASN A 51 -5.63 -16.44 -2.35
CA ASN A 51 -4.41 -15.63 -2.18
C ASN A 51 -4.69 -14.12 -2.13
N ASP A 52 -5.79 -13.69 -1.51
CA ASP A 52 -6.09 -12.28 -1.30
C ASP A 52 -5.48 -11.70 -0.01
N GLY A 53 -4.93 -12.55 0.86
CA GLY A 53 -4.31 -12.19 2.12
C GLY A 53 -5.17 -12.38 3.37
N ILE A 54 -6.37 -12.96 3.23
CA ILE A 54 -7.26 -13.36 4.32
C ILE A 54 -7.34 -14.89 4.32
N ASN A 55 -7.39 -15.52 5.49
CA ASN A 55 -7.58 -16.98 5.55
C ASN A 55 -9.04 -17.38 5.38
N ASP A 56 -9.28 -18.59 4.86
CA ASP A 56 -10.61 -19.07 4.49
C ASP A 56 -11.59 -19.02 5.68
N ALA A 57 -11.10 -19.34 6.89
CA ALA A 57 -11.90 -19.24 8.11
C ALA A 57 -12.34 -17.80 8.43
N ALA A 58 -11.43 -16.83 8.33
CA ALA A 58 -11.70 -15.42 8.60
C ALA A 58 -12.65 -14.81 7.56
N GLU A 59 -12.52 -15.20 6.29
CA GLU A 59 -13.47 -14.79 5.25
C GLU A 59 -14.89 -15.26 5.58
N LEU A 60 -15.07 -16.46 6.13
CA LEU A 60 -16.39 -16.93 6.59
C LEU A 60 -16.92 -16.12 7.79
N GLU A 61 -16.06 -15.64 8.68
CA GLU A 61 -16.45 -14.75 9.78
C GLU A 61 -16.92 -13.39 9.26
N TYR A 62 -16.29 -12.89 8.19
CA TYR A 62 -16.65 -11.66 7.49
C TYR A 62 -17.83 -11.81 6.52
N GLY A 63 -18.21 -13.04 6.20
CA GLY A 63 -19.26 -13.34 5.22
C GLY A 63 -18.82 -13.15 3.76
N MET A 64 -17.52 -13.29 3.51
CA MET A 64 -16.84 -13.24 2.20
C MET A 64 -16.79 -14.63 1.54
N ASP A 65 -16.28 -14.70 0.31
CA ASP A 65 -16.18 -15.94 -0.47
C ASP A 65 -14.72 -16.39 -0.56
N PRO A 66 -14.30 -17.49 0.12
CA PRO A 66 -12.92 -18.02 0.12
C PRO A 66 -12.31 -18.44 -1.21
N LEU A 67 -13.00 -18.16 -2.31
CA LEU A 67 -12.61 -18.47 -3.67
C LEU A 67 -12.65 -17.22 -4.57
N LEU A 68 -12.90 -16.04 -4.01
CA LEU A 68 -13.07 -14.77 -4.71
C LEU A 68 -11.92 -13.79 -4.40
N PRO A 69 -10.81 -13.84 -5.15
CA PRO A 69 -9.56 -13.13 -4.80
C PRO A 69 -9.63 -11.60 -4.89
N SER A 70 -10.80 -11.05 -5.25
CA SER A 70 -11.01 -9.62 -5.35
C SER A 70 -11.59 -9.01 -4.08
N ASP A 71 -12.26 -9.79 -3.22
CA ASP A 71 -12.99 -9.21 -2.09
C ASP A 71 -12.07 -8.82 -0.91
N GLY A 72 -10.91 -9.43 -0.73
CA GLY A 72 -9.88 -8.93 0.20
C GLY A 72 -9.29 -7.56 -0.16
N ALA A 73 -9.41 -7.15 -1.43
CA ALA A 73 -9.02 -5.82 -1.89
C ALA A 73 -10.15 -4.78 -1.78
N GLU A 74 -11.36 -5.18 -1.39
CA GLU A 74 -12.48 -4.25 -1.18
C GLU A 74 -12.30 -3.43 0.11
N ASP A 75 -12.94 -2.28 0.15
CA ASP A 75 -13.01 -1.36 1.30
C ASP A 75 -14.51 -1.19 1.62
N TYR A 76 -15.04 -2.07 2.48
CA TYR A 76 -16.49 -2.20 2.68
C TYR A 76 -17.09 -1.04 3.47
N ASP A 77 -16.35 -0.45 4.39
CA ASP A 77 -16.80 0.66 5.23
C ASP A 77 -16.40 2.04 4.68
N GLY A 78 -15.52 2.08 3.68
CA GLY A 78 -15.09 3.27 2.96
C GLY A 78 -14.13 4.13 3.76
N ASP A 79 -13.32 3.53 4.63
CA ASP A 79 -12.36 4.24 5.46
C ASP A 79 -11.00 4.43 4.77
N GLY A 80 -10.70 3.69 3.70
CA GLY A 80 -9.48 3.77 2.90
C GLY A 80 -8.51 2.58 3.07
N PHE A 81 -8.80 1.62 3.95
CA PHE A 81 -8.04 0.37 4.06
C PHE A 81 -8.84 -0.79 3.44
N SER A 82 -8.13 -1.75 2.83
CA SER A 82 -8.80 -2.94 2.29
C SER A 82 -9.03 -3.97 3.39
N VAL A 83 -9.98 -4.89 3.20
CA VAL A 83 -10.24 -5.96 4.17
C VAL A 83 -8.96 -6.74 4.51
N ALA A 84 -8.15 -7.10 3.51
CA ALA A 84 -6.90 -7.81 3.73
C ALA A 84 -5.87 -6.99 4.52
N THR A 85 -5.87 -5.65 4.36
CA THR A 85 -5.02 -4.75 5.14
C THR A 85 -5.46 -4.71 6.59
N GLU A 86 -6.76 -4.58 6.80
CA GLU A 86 -7.36 -4.47 8.13
C GLU A 86 -7.27 -5.76 8.92
N HIS A 87 -7.52 -6.90 8.27
CA HIS A 87 -7.31 -8.23 8.85
C HIS A 87 -5.85 -8.41 9.32
N ARG A 88 -4.89 -7.99 8.50
CA ARG A 88 -3.46 -8.04 8.83
C ARG A 88 -3.07 -7.13 10.01
N GLU A 89 -3.69 -5.96 10.10
CA GLU A 89 -3.38 -4.94 11.11
C GLU A 89 -4.26 -5.02 12.36
N GLY A 90 -5.29 -5.88 12.36
CA GLY A 90 -6.20 -6.09 13.47
C GLY A 90 -7.23 -4.99 13.67
N SER A 91 -7.67 -4.32 12.59
CA SER A 91 -8.85 -3.44 12.59
C SER A 91 -10.10 -4.17 12.09
N ASP A 92 -11.27 -3.51 12.17
CA ASP A 92 -12.56 -4.12 11.82
C ASP A 92 -12.99 -3.61 10.44
N PRO A 93 -13.01 -4.46 9.41
CA PRO A 93 -13.26 -4.06 8.02
C PRO A 93 -14.70 -3.62 7.72
N PHE A 94 -15.55 -3.60 8.74
CA PHE A 94 -16.92 -3.15 8.66
C PHE A 94 -17.22 -1.98 9.61
N ASP A 95 -16.21 -1.39 10.26
CA ASP A 95 -16.33 -0.22 11.14
C ASP A 95 -15.29 0.86 10.82
N ALA A 96 -15.71 1.89 10.09
CA ALA A 96 -14.82 2.97 9.63
C ALA A 96 -14.16 3.83 10.74
N ASP A 97 -14.53 3.62 12.02
CA ASP A 97 -13.86 4.22 13.17
C ASP A 97 -12.77 3.28 13.78
N SER A 98 -12.72 2.01 13.34
CA SER A 98 -11.70 1.01 13.68
C SER A 98 -10.60 1.02 12.63
N LYS A 99 -9.48 1.70 12.92
CA LYS A 99 -8.39 1.89 11.96
C LYS A 99 -7.12 1.14 12.38
N PRO A 100 -6.26 0.74 11.42
CA PRO A 100 -4.91 0.28 11.73
C PRO A 100 -4.14 1.26 12.63
N GLU A 101 -3.41 0.76 13.63
CA GLU A 101 -2.68 1.63 14.56
C GLU A 101 -1.44 2.30 13.92
N ASN A 102 -0.86 1.66 12.89
CA ASN A 102 0.44 2.02 12.32
C ASN A 102 0.38 3.02 11.14
N VAL A 103 -0.71 3.78 11.03
CA VAL A 103 -0.92 4.75 9.95
C VAL A 103 0.03 5.95 10.08
N LEU A 104 0.83 6.19 9.05
CA LEU A 104 1.75 7.32 8.97
C LEU A 104 0.97 8.62 8.85
N ARG A 105 1.29 9.57 9.74
CA ARG A 105 0.79 10.97 9.69
C ARG A 105 1.88 12.01 9.44
N ASP A 106 3.10 11.71 9.87
CA ASP A 106 4.27 12.56 9.70
C ASP A 106 5.50 11.66 9.63
N TYR A 107 6.31 11.84 8.58
CA TYR A 107 7.57 11.16 8.40
C TYR A 107 8.60 12.17 7.89
N ARG A 108 9.83 12.13 8.42
CA ARG A 108 10.94 12.95 7.93
C ARG A 108 12.25 12.19 8.02
N HIS A 109 12.99 12.17 6.92
CA HIS A 109 14.30 11.54 6.86
C HIS A 109 15.26 12.30 5.93
N THR A 110 16.40 12.72 6.49
CA THR A 110 17.44 13.48 5.77
C THR A 110 18.77 12.73 5.68
N PHE A 111 18.80 11.46 6.12
CA PHE A 111 19.97 10.58 6.16
C PHE A 111 21.19 11.10 6.98
N ASN A 112 21.12 12.30 7.56
CA ASN A 112 22.20 13.01 8.25
C ASN A 112 22.38 12.62 9.74
N GLY A 113 21.61 11.64 10.26
CA GLY A 113 21.50 11.33 11.71
C GLY A 113 22.05 9.96 12.16
N GLN A 114 21.86 9.67 13.46
CA GLN A 114 22.17 8.37 14.11
C GLN A 114 21.02 7.35 14.07
N LYS A 115 19.84 7.73 13.55
CA LYS A 115 18.74 6.78 13.32
C LYS A 115 19.21 5.70 12.34
N PRO A 116 18.66 4.46 12.40
CA PRO A 116 18.91 3.47 11.37
C PRO A 116 18.68 4.13 10.00
N VAL A 117 19.72 4.07 9.18
CA VAL A 117 19.70 4.60 7.81
C VAL A 117 18.58 3.93 6.99
N PHE A 118 18.37 2.65 7.26
CA PHE A 118 17.23 1.87 6.81
C PHE A 118 16.40 1.53 8.04
N ASP A 119 15.25 2.18 8.17
CA ASP A 119 14.16 1.62 8.97
C ASP A 119 13.50 0.55 8.11
N SER A 120 13.82 -0.73 8.37
CA SER A 120 13.25 -1.85 7.62
C SER A 120 11.73 -1.96 7.76
N LYS A 121 11.11 -1.16 8.64
CA LYS A 121 9.66 -1.01 8.70
C LYS A 121 9.09 -0.39 7.42
N TYR A 122 9.77 0.61 6.86
CA TYR A 122 9.25 1.38 5.72
C TYR A 122 10.10 1.26 4.47
N TRP A 123 11.38 0.90 4.62
CA TRP A 123 12.33 0.88 3.52
C TRP A 123 12.77 -0.53 3.16
N SER A 124 12.78 -0.81 1.87
CA SER A 124 13.51 -1.93 1.29
C SER A 124 14.29 -1.47 0.06
N THR A 125 15.27 -2.27 -0.34
CA THR A 125 16.08 -2.04 -1.54
C THR A 125 16.50 -3.38 -2.12
N GLY A 126 16.83 -3.42 -3.41
CA GLY A 126 17.14 -4.67 -4.09
C GLY A 126 17.34 -4.50 -5.61
N ASP A 127 16.98 -5.55 -6.34
CA ASP A 127 17.32 -5.82 -7.74
C ASP A 127 18.82 -6.13 -7.93
N ASP A 128 19.52 -5.49 -8.88
CA ASP A 128 20.92 -5.82 -9.17
C ASP A 128 21.94 -5.24 -8.17
N ALA A 129 21.53 -4.24 -7.37
CA ALA A 129 22.38 -3.64 -6.34
C ALA A 129 21.57 -2.96 -5.24
N GLU A 130 22.05 -3.02 -4.00
CA GLU A 130 21.46 -2.33 -2.86
C GLU A 130 21.75 -0.81 -2.89
N TRP A 131 20.78 0.00 -2.49
CA TRP A 131 20.97 1.43 -2.22
C TRP A 131 21.71 1.63 -0.90
N GLN A 132 22.51 2.69 -0.83
CA GLN A 132 23.40 2.94 0.30
C GLN A 132 23.42 4.41 0.70
N VAL A 133 23.49 4.68 2.00
CA VAL A 133 23.73 6.05 2.44
C VAL A 133 25.20 6.42 2.27
N VAL A 134 25.43 7.47 1.48
CA VAL A 134 26.76 7.98 1.14
C VAL A 134 26.88 9.45 1.53
N SER A 135 28.10 9.87 1.86
CA SER A 135 28.38 11.29 2.13
C SER A 135 28.68 12.03 0.83
N LEU A 136 27.87 13.02 0.47
CA LEU A 136 28.16 13.96 -0.60
C LEU A 136 28.98 15.14 -0.06
N ARG A 137 30.12 15.41 -0.70
CA ARG A 137 31.03 16.55 -0.39
C ARG A 137 31.47 16.62 1.09
N GLY A 138 31.43 15.50 1.83
CA GLY A 138 31.98 15.35 3.17
C GLY A 138 31.16 15.92 4.33
N ARG A 139 29.87 16.28 4.13
CA ARG A 139 29.00 16.74 5.23
C ARG A 139 27.61 16.13 5.19
N ASN A 140 26.90 16.28 4.07
CA ASN A 140 25.54 15.80 3.96
C ASN A 140 25.53 14.35 3.46
N LYS A 141 24.68 13.54 4.05
CA LYS A 141 24.41 12.17 3.66
C LYS A 141 23.13 12.12 2.82
N VAL A 142 23.13 11.26 1.82
CA VAL A 142 21.99 10.98 0.95
C VAL A 142 21.87 9.48 0.77
N LEU A 143 20.69 8.99 0.39
CA LEU A 143 20.53 7.61 -0.05
C LEU A 143 20.80 7.55 -1.55
N ARG A 144 21.81 6.79 -1.97
CA ARG A 144 22.25 6.69 -3.36
C ARG A 144 22.07 5.28 -3.89
N SER A 145 21.75 5.16 -5.17
CA SER A 145 21.71 3.88 -5.87
C SER A 145 23.03 3.11 -5.73
N GLY A 146 22.92 1.78 -5.67
CA GLY A 146 24.07 0.90 -5.82
C GLY A 146 24.72 1.03 -7.20
N THR A 147 25.96 0.57 -7.33
CA THR A 147 26.64 0.55 -8.63
C THR A 147 26.11 -0.59 -9.47
N ILE A 148 25.52 -0.27 -10.62
CA ILE A 148 24.95 -1.23 -11.57
C ILE A 148 25.66 -1.16 -12.93
N GLY A 149 25.67 -2.29 -13.63
CA GLY A 149 26.18 -2.45 -14.99
C GLY A 149 25.13 -2.15 -16.06
N ASN A 150 25.47 -2.41 -17.33
CA ASN A 150 24.54 -2.16 -18.44
C ASN A 150 23.39 -3.18 -18.43
N LYS A 151 22.17 -2.71 -18.70
CA LYS A 151 20.91 -3.48 -18.66
C LYS A 151 20.57 -4.03 -17.27
N GLN A 152 21.07 -3.37 -16.24
CA GLN A 152 20.75 -3.67 -14.86
C GLN A 152 19.90 -2.54 -14.28
N SER A 153 19.18 -2.85 -13.21
CA SER A 153 18.38 -1.89 -12.46
C SER A 153 18.58 -2.06 -10.97
N THR A 154 18.35 -0.99 -10.23
CA THR A 154 18.38 -0.99 -8.76
C THR A 154 17.20 -0.21 -8.24
N ARG A 155 16.60 -0.70 -7.16
CA ARG A 155 15.36 -0.16 -6.58
C ARG A 155 15.54 0.19 -5.13
N VAL A 156 14.89 1.28 -4.72
CA VAL A 156 14.52 1.52 -3.34
C VAL A 156 13.01 1.70 -3.27
N THR A 157 12.40 1.09 -2.26
CA THR A 157 10.97 1.12 -2.01
C THR A 157 10.70 1.79 -0.67
N PHE A 158 9.74 2.70 -0.64
CA PHE A 158 9.12 3.19 0.58
C PHE A 158 7.67 2.69 0.63
N SER A 159 7.29 1.95 1.66
CA SER A 159 5.94 1.42 1.80
C SER A 159 5.38 1.55 3.20
N GLY A 160 4.06 1.53 3.32
CA GLY A 160 3.37 1.54 4.59
C GLY A 160 1.90 1.94 4.46
N LEU A 161 1.26 2.15 5.61
CA LEU A 161 -0.08 2.70 5.72
C LEU A 161 0.02 4.21 5.91
N PHE A 162 -0.79 4.96 5.19
CA PHE A 162 -0.75 6.42 5.20
C PHE A 162 -2.14 6.97 5.46
N ASP A 163 -2.19 8.08 6.19
CA ASP A 163 -3.31 9.01 6.03
C ASP A 163 -3.23 9.67 4.64
N ALA A 164 -4.33 10.27 4.19
CA ALA A 164 -4.26 11.10 3.00
C ALA A 164 -3.28 12.27 3.23
N GLY A 165 -2.34 12.48 2.30
CA GLY A 165 -1.29 13.47 2.49
C GLY A 165 -0.35 13.63 1.30
N THR A 166 0.72 14.39 1.50
CA THR A 166 1.76 14.57 0.49
C THR A 166 3.04 13.87 0.92
N PHE A 167 3.53 12.97 0.07
CA PHE A 167 4.87 12.41 0.14
C PHE A 167 5.79 13.20 -0.78
N SER A 168 6.97 13.57 -0.31
CA SER A 168 7.91 14.37 -1.09
C SER A 168 9.35 14.03 -0.77
N PHE A 169 10.23 14.20 -1.75
CA PHE A 169 11.66 14.01 -1.57
C PHE A 169 12.43 14.79 -2.62
N ASP A 170 13.67 15.13 -2.29
CA ASP A 170 14.60 15.71 -3.25
C ASP A 170 15.30 14.57 -4.00
N VAL A 171 15.39 14.67 -5.32
CA VAL A 171 16.11 13.73 -6.18
C VAL A 171 17.24 14.45 -6.89
N MET A 172 18.42 13.83 -6.88
CA MET A 172 19.57 14.24 -7.67
C MET A 172 19.93 13.12 -8.63
N LEU A 173 19.80 13.39 -9.92
CA LEU A 173 20.22 12.51 -11.00
C LEU A 173 21.51 13.07 -11.61
N ASP A 174 22.53 12.21 -11.72
CA ASP A 174 23.81 12.54 -12.35
C ASP A 174 24.09 11.46 -13.40
N THR A 175 23.36 11.55 -14.51
CA THR A 175 23.37 10.56 -15.59
C THR A 175 23.38 11.23 -16.96
N GLU A 176 23.51 10.45 -18.04
CA GLU A 176 23.35 11.01 -19.38
C GLU A 176 21.89 11.11 -19.82
N THR A 177 21.57 12.24 -20.44
CA THR A 177 20.24 12.53 -21.02
C THR A 177 19.78 11.41 -21.96
N GLU A 178 18.52 11.01 -21.85
CA GLU A 178 17.81 10.03 -22.72
C GLU A 178 18.42 8.61 -22.73
N ARG A 179 19.27 8.26 -21.76
CA ARG A 179 19.86 6.92 -21.68
C ARG A 179 19.54 6.23 -20.38
N ASP A 180 20.05 6.76 -19.28
CA ASP A 180 19.87 6.18 -17.97
C ASP A 180 18.67 6.85 -17.30
N VAL A 181 17.75 6.02 -16.82
CA VAL A 181 16.40 6.44 -16.51
C VAL A 181 16.12 6.19 -15.04
N ALA A 182 15.60 7.21 -14.37
CA ALA A 182 14.98 7.10 -13.06
C ALA A 182 13.45 7.09 -13.21
N THR A 183 12.83 6.04 -12.71
CA THR A 183 11.39 5.80 -12.77
C THR A 183 10.81 5.84 -11.37
N LEU A 184 9.74 6.62 -11.19
CA LEU A 184 8.95 6.67 -9.96
C LEU A 184 7.62 5.97 -10.19
N LEU A 185 7.34 4.93 -9.40
CA LEU A 185 6.06 4.23 -9.41
C LEU A 185 5.32 4.45 -8.09
N LEU A 186 3.99 4.57 -8.17
CA LEU A 186 3.09 4.53 -7.03
C LEU A 186 2.15 3.34 -7.22
N ASN A 187 2.18 2.39 -6.29
CA ASN A 187 1.39 1.16 -6.37
C ASN A 187 1.58 0.39 -7.69
N GLY A 188 2.79 0.49 -8.28
CA GLY A 188 3.13 -0.11 -9.58
C GLY A 188 2.81 0.77 -10.80
N ASP A 189 2.03 1.83 -10.64
CA ASP A 189 1.68 2.76 -11.73
C ASP A 189 2.77 3.82 -11.94
N LEU A 190 3.10 4.09 -13.19
CA LEU A 190 4.09 5.11 -13.55
C LEU A 190 3.60 6.52 -13.17
N VAL A 191 4.35 7.18 -12.29
CA VAL A 191 4.08 8.58 -11.91
C VAL A 191 5.00 9.54 -12.66
N ALA A 192 6.30 9.24 -12.67
CA ALA A 192 7.30 10.11 -13.29
C ALA A 192 8.47 9.32 -13.85
N GLU A 193 9.10 9.88 -14.87
CA GLU A 193 10.33 9.37 -15.47
C GLU A 193 11.27 10.55 -15.76
N SER A 194 12.55 10.39 -15.41
CA SER A 194 13.58 11.42 -15.63
C SER A 194 14.89 10.78 -16.11
N SER A 195 15.71 11.56 -16.82
CA SER A 195 17.04 11.19 -17.29
C SER A 195 17.94 12.41 -17.38
N GLY A 196 19.26 12.24 -17.31
CA GLY A 196 20.21 13.35 -17.40
C GLY A 196 20.63 13.92 -16.04
N GLU A 197 21.10 15.17 -16.06
CA GLU A 197 21.42 15.91 -14.84
C GLU A 197 20.20 16.69 -14.35
N GLU A 198 19.61 16.24 -13.25
CA GLU A 198 18.43 16.87 -12.66
C GLU A 198 18.59 16.98 -11.14
N ASN A 199 18.14 18.11 -10.58
CA ASN A 199 17.98 18.27 -9.14
C ASN A 199 16.62 18.91 -8.90
N THR A 200 15.66 18.11 -8.47
CA THR A 200 14.27 18.52 -8.32
C THR A 200 13.68 17.95 -7.05
N ARG A 201 12.59 18.56 -6.58
CA ARG A 201 11.75 18.02 -5.52
C ARG A 201 10.56 17.36 -6.18
N LEU A 202 10.35 16.09 -5.88
CA LEU A 202 9.17 15.34 -6.32
C LEU A 202 8.14 15.35 -5.20
N GLU A 203 6.87 15.46 -5.58
CA GLU A 203 5.72 15.46 -4.68
C GLU A 203 4.66 14.50 -5.23
N LEU A 204 4.10 13.69 -4.33
CA LEU A 204 3.06 12.71 -4.59
C LEU A 204 1.92 12.95 -3.61
N ASP A 205 0.71 13.13 -4.11
CA ASP A 205 -0.48 13.08 -3.26
C ASP A 205 -0.87 11.63 -3.07
N LEU A 206 -0.85 11.17 -1.83
CA LEU A 206 -1.27 9.84 -1.42
C LEU A 206 -2.69 9.93 -0.85
N PRO A 207 -3.64 9.11 -1.32
CA PRO A 207 -4.88 8.90 -0.57
C PRO A 207 -4.58 8.19 0.76
N GLN A 208 -5.60 8.08 1.62
CA GLN A 208 -5.48 7.20 2.79
C GLN A 208 -5.45 5.75 2.31
N GLY A 209 -4.59 4.93 2.91
CA GLY A 209 -4.47 3.51 2.59
C GLY A 209 -3.05 2.98 2.60
N GLU A 210 -2.89 1.74 2.14
CA GLU A 210 -1.59 1.12 1.91
C GLU A 210 -0.98 1.63 0.59
N HIS A 211 0.26 2.09 0.65
CA HIS A 211 0.99 2.56 -0.53
C HIS A 211 2.40 1.98 -0.62
N VAL A 212 2.81 1.74 -1.86
CA VAL A 212 4.17 1.33 -2.24
C VAL A 212 4.71 2.35 -3.23
N ILE A 213 5.82 2.99 -2.87
CA ILE A 213 6.49 4.02 -3.67
C ILE A 213 7.85 3.48 -4.08
N ASP A 214 8.03 3.21 -5.36
CA ASP A 214 9.28 2.68 -5.90
C ASP A 214 10.06 3.77 -6.64
N VAL A 215 11.34 3.90 -6.31
CA VAL A 215 12.31 4.64 -7.12
C VAL A 215 13.25 3.63 -7.75
N ILE A 216 13.17 3.50 -9.08
CA ILE A 216 13.94 2.54 -9.86
C ILE A 216 14.94 3.30 -10.73
N TYR A 217 16.20 2.90 -10.68
CA TYR A 217 17.22 3.41 -11.58
C TYR A 217 17.69 2.32 -12.54
N THR A 218 17.60 2.58 -13.84
CA THR A 218 17.94 1.61 -14.90
C THR A 218 19.02 2.16 -15.82
N LYS A 219 20.05 1.35 -16.07
CA LYS A 219 21.15 1.68 -16.99
C LYS A 219 20.97 0.99 -18.34
N ASN A 220 20.86 1.75 -19.43
CA ASN A 220 20.48 1.17 -20.73
C ASN A 220 21.67 0.89 -21.69
N THR A 221 22.76 1.68 -21.68
CA THR A 221 23.89 1.50 -22.62
C THR A 221 25.28 1.84 -22.03
N SER A 222 26.36 1.61 -22.80
CA SER A 222 27.74 1.46 -22.31
C SER A 222 28.64 2.71 -22.33
N ARG A 223 28.15 3.90 -22.67
CA ARG A 223 28.99 5.11 -22.69
C ARG A 223 28.80 5.93 -21.41
N SER A 224 29.67 5.66 -20.44
CA SER A 224 29.77 6.38 -19.16
C SER A 224 30.59 7.67 -19.31
N SER A 225 29.95 8.78 -19.02
CA SER A 225 30.52 10.12 -18.92
C SER A 225 30.15 10.84 -17.61
N ALA A 226 29.13 10.35 -16.90
CA ALA A 226 28.71 10.83 -15.58
C ALA A 226 29.04 9.81 -14.46
N THR A 227 28.64 10.09 -13.21
CA THR A 227 28.80 9.11 -12.11
C THR A 227 27.78 7.97 -12.15
N ASP A 228 26.83 8.02 -13.08
CA ASP A 228 25.80 7.02 -13.39
C ASP A 228 25.03 6.58 -12.14
N SER A 229 24.43 7.55 -11.46
CA SER A 229 23.68 7.28 -10.25
C SER A 229 22.56 8.26 -9.99
N ILE A 230 21.61 7.80 -9.17
CA ILE A 230 20.57 8.62 -8.55
C ILE A 230 20.82 8.69 -7.04
N ALA A 231 20.47 9.80 -6.42
CA ALA A 231 20.38 9.93 -4.99
C ALA A 231 19.07 10.62 -4.58
N ILE A 232 18.54 10.24 -3.42
CA ILE A 232 17.39 10.88 -2.77
C ILE A 232 17.78 11.43 -1.40
N ASP A 233 17.15 12.54 -1.02
CA ASP A 233 17.31 13.19 0.28
C ASP A 233 16.01 13.90 0.69
N ASN A 234 15.96 14.39 1.93
CA ASN A 234 14.86 15.20 2.47
C ASN A 234 13.47 14.57 2.25
N VAL A 235 13.38 13.25 2.47
CA VAL A 235 12.13 12.50 2.37
C VAL A 235 11.19 12.96 3.47
N GLU A 236 9.99 13.37 3.09
CA GLU A 236 8.95 13.87 3.97
C GLU A 236 7.60 13.30 3.56
N PHE A 237 6.87 12.76 4.53
CA PHE A 237 5.43 12.57 4.40
C PHE A 237 4.74 13.48 5.39
N LYS A 238 3.72 14.19 4.93
CA LYS A 238 2.83 14.97 5.80
C LYS A 238 1.40 14.66 5.44
N ALA A 239 0.66 14.08 6.38
CA ALA A 239 -0.78 13.96 6.26
C ALA A 239 -1.38 15.34 6.05
N HIS A 240 -2.29 15.44 5.08
CA HIS A 240 -3.16 16.60 5.01
C HIS A 240 -4.02 16.57 6.24
N ASP A 241 -4.11 17.69 6.94
CA ASP A 241 -5.19 17.85 7.88
C ASP A 241 -6.49 17.82 7.06
N LEU A 242 -7.15 16.67 7.00
CA LEU A 242 -8.53 16.54 6.50
C LEU A 242 -9.45 17.53 7.24
N CYS A 243 -9.01 17.97 8.41
CA CYS A 243 -9.53 19.07 9.21
C CYS A 243 -9.41 20.50 8.63
N ASP A 244 -8.61 20.79 7.61
CA ASP A 244 -8.41 22.18 7.15
C ASP A 244 -9.48 22.65 6.15
N ALA A 245 -10.40 21.77 5.76
CA ALA A 245 -11.54 22.16 4.95
C ALA A 245 -12.50 23.10 5.71
N PRO A 246 -13.14 24.06 5.03
CA PRO A 246 -14.16 24.89 5.63
C PRO A 246 -15.33 24.04 6.13
N ARG A 247 -15.95 24.44 7.26
CA ARG A 247 -17.18 23.77 7.73
C ARG A 247 -18.29 23.98 6.71
N TRP A 248 -19.00 22.91 6.35
CA TRP A 248 -20.17 23.02 5.46
C TRP A 248 -21.16 24.06 6.00
N GLN A 249 -21.59 24.98 5.13
CA GLN A 249 -22.57 26.00 5.42
C GLN A 249 -23.84 25.72 4.63
N LYS A 250 -24.98 25.87 5.31
CA LYS A 250 -26.29 25.52 4.75
C LYS A 250 -26.63 26.30 3.47
N TYR A 251 -26.21 27.55 3.37
CA TYR A 251 -26.62 28.46 2.29
C TYR A 251 -25.54 28.73 1.24
N ASP A 252 -24.39 28.07 1.36
CA ASP A 252 -23.32 28.18 0.37
C ASP A 252 -23.60 27.25 -0.81
N VAL A 253 -23.09 27.65 -1.97
CA VAL A 253 -23.12 26.84 -3.18
C VAL A 253 -21.79 26.13 -3.30
N TYR A 254 -21.85 24.84 -3.60
CA TYR A 254 -20.67 24.00 -3.82
C TYR A 254 -20.68 23.44 -5.24
N VAL A 255 -19.53 23.38 -5.88
CA VAL A 255 -19.32 22.80 -7.22
C VAL A 255 -18.38 21.59 -7.14
N ALA A 256 -18.24 20.87 -8.26
CA ALA A 256 -17.37 19.70 -8.33
C ALA A 256 -15.95 20.02 -7.82
N GLY A 257 -15.45 19.21 -6.88
CA GLY A 257 -14.14 19.36 -6.27
C GLY A 257 -14.11 20.20 -4.98
N ASP A 258 -15.18 20.92 -4.64
CA ASP A 258 -15.23 21.67 -3.38
C ASP A 258 -15.25 20.71 -2.19
N LYS A 259 -14.37 20.98 -1.20
CA LYS A 259 -14.23 20.17 0.01
C LYS A 259 -14.75 20.88 1.25
N VAL A 260 -15.50 20.17 2.08
CA VAL A 260 -16.07 20.69 3.34
C VAL A 260 -15.98 19.67 4.46
N LYS A 261 -15.83 20.16 5.70
CA LYS A 261 -15.93 19.31 6.89
C LYS A 261 -17.29 19.39 7.57
N GLN A 262 -17.78 18.26 8.05
CA GLN A 262 -19.00 18.18 8.87
C GLN A 262 -18.95 16.96 9.79
N GLY A 263 -19.24 17.17 11.08
CA GLY A 263 -19.38 16.06 12.02
C GLY A 263 -18.12 15.22 12.20
N GLY A 264 -16.94 15.82 12.01
CA GLY A 264 -15.67 15.09 12.05
C GLY A 264 -15.35 14.33 10.77
N TYR A 265 -16.02 14.57 9.65
CA TYR A 265 -15.68 13.95 8.37
C TYR A 265 -15.48 15.01 7.28
N LEU A 266 -14.60 14.70 6.33
CA LEU A 266 -14.38 15.46 5.10
C LEU A 266 -15.30 14.95 4.00
N TYR A 267 -15.82 15.86 3.19
CA TYR A 267 -16.67 15.55 2.04
C TYR A 267 -16.23 16.36 0.82
N GLU A 268 -16.34 15.77 -0.36
CA GLU A 268 -16.10 16.43 -1.65
C GLU A 268 -17.39 16.45 -2.48
N ALA A 269 -17.71 17.61 -3.06
CA ALA A 269 -18.86 17.76 -3.94
C ALA A 269 -18.56 17.14 -5.30
N LYS A 270 -19.45 16.30 -5.81
CA LYS A 270 -19.33 15.69 -7.15
C LYS A 270 -19.81 16.62 -8.26
N TRP A 271 -20.76 17.50 -7.95
CA TRP A 271 -21.30 18.51 -8.85
C TRP A 271 -22.02 19.59 -8.06
N TRP A 272 -22.56 20.58 -8.78
CA TRP A 272 -23.28 21.72 -8.22
C TRP A 272 -24.33 21.28 -7.19
N ASN A 273 -24.28 21.83 -5.99
CA ASN A 273 -25.30 21.64 -4.96
C ASN A 273 -25.44 22.84 -4.01
N LEU A 274 -26.62 22.91 -3.37
CA LEU A 274 -27.01 23.94 -2.40
C LEU A 274 -28.01 23.31 -1.42
N LEU A 275 -27.93 23.65 -0.13
CA LEU A 275 -28.78 23.11 0.95
C LEU A 275 -28.66 21.59 1.19
N GLN A 276 -27.84 20.87 0.42
CA GLN A 276 -27.68 19.42 0.54
C GLN A 276 -26.58 19.12 1.56
N LYS A 277 -27.01 18.74 2.77
CA LYS A 277 -26.12 18.43 3.89
C LYS A 277 -25.24 17.20 3.61
N PRO A 278 -23.89 17.29 3.71
CA PRO A 278 -22.99 16.20 3.34
C PRO A 278 -23.30 14.86 4.02
N SER A 279 -23.52 14.86 5.34
CA SER A 279 -23.79 13.65 6.12
C SER A 279 -25.11 12.93 5.77
N GLN A 280 -25.97 13.53 4.94
CA GLN A 280 -27.27 12.96 4.52
C GLN A 280 -27.34 12.74 3.01
N HIS A 281 -26.37 13.28 2.28
CA HIS A 281 -26.36 13.33 0.83
C HIS A 281 -25.00 12.87 0.29
N SER A 282 -24.36 11.93 0.98
CA SER A 282 -23.16 11.21 0.55
C SER A 282 -23.49 9.80 0.05
N GLY A 283 -22.74 9.31 -0.93
CA GLY A 283 -22.88 7.96 -1.48
C GLY A 283 -22.68 7.91 -3.00
N GLN A 284 -22.66 6.70 -3.57
CA GLN A 284 -22.31 6.45 -4.98
C GLN A 284 -23.08 7.36 -5.96
N TYR A 285 -24.39 7.52 -5.76
CA TYR A 285 -25.27 8.32 -6.62
C TYR A 285 -25.75 9.63 -5.98
N ARG A 286 -25.01 10.15 -4.99
CA ARG A 286 -25.35 11.38 -4.27
C ARG A 286 -24.36 12.50 -4.59
N VAL A 287 -24.68 13.71 -4.17
CA VAL A 287 -23.92 14.93 -4.52
C VAL A 287 -22.61 15.07 -3.77
N TRP A 288 -22.42 14.34 -2.66
CA TRP A 288 -21.19 14.31 -1.88
C TRP A 288 -20.51 12.94 -1.95
N THR A 289 -19.19 12.93 -1.96
CA THR A 289 -18.34 11.79 -1.59
C THR A 289 -17.90 12.04 -0.15
N LYS A 290 -18.08 11.07 0.76
CA LYS A 290 -17.44 11.11 2.08
C LYS A 290 -15.99 10.66 1.85
N LEU A 291 -15.02 11.51 2.21
CA LEU A 291 -13.60 11.26 1.95
C LEU A 291 -12.88 10.60 3.14
N GLY A 292 -13.43 10.71 4.35
CA GLY A 292 -12.81 10.15 5.56
C GLY A 292 -13.04 10.99 6.79
N GLN A 293 -12.60 10.49 7.95
CA GLN A 293 -12.67 11.21 9.22
C GLN A 293 -11.56 12.27 9.32
N CYS A 294 -11.89 13.38 9.95
CA CYS A 294 -11.03 14.49 10.30
C CYS A 294 -10.17 14.18 11.53
#